data_AF-A0A7J4U2A9-F1
#
_entry.id   AF-A0A7J4U2A9-F1
#
_cell.length_a   1.000
_cell.length_b   1.000
_cell.length_c   1.000
_cell.angle_alpha   90.00
_cell.angle_beta   90.00
_cell.angle_gamma   90.00
#
_symmetry.space_group_name_H-M   'P 1'
#
loop_
_entity.id
_entity.type
_entity.pdbx_description
1 polymer ?
#
loop_
_entity_poly.entity_id
_entity_poly.type
_entity_poly.pdbx_seq_one_letter_code
_entity_poly.pdbx_strand_id
1 'polypeptide(L)'
;NGATVAFGGGSDAMQDLVPGGGTALAMYVGAEGIVQWSNLSAMPVATNVSVTPASPGVDDALTCMYDFVDPQGDADASTVRWYVNNVSAGSDASALTLAPGDAVKCSVLPSDGINPGFRVHSDNVLVV
;
A
#
# COMPACT_ATOMS: atom_id res chain seq x y z
N ASN A 1 -20.38 -36.65 10.50
CA ASN A 1 -20.12 -35.46 11.34
C ASN A 1 -19.62 -34.37 10.41
N GLY A 2 -20.54 -33.62 9.79
CA GLY A 2 -20.24 -32.63 8.77
C GLY A 2 -20.21 -31.24 9.39
N ALA A 3 -19.07 -30.56 9.35
CA ALA A 3 -18.95 -29.17 9.74
C ALA A 3 -19.55 -28.30 8.62
N THR A 4 -20.67 -27.64 8.91
CA THR A 4 -21.22 -26.59 8.05
C THR A 4 -20.38 -25.33 8.25
N VAL A 5 -19.62 -24.93 7.23
CA VAL A 5 -19.02 -23.59 7.13
C VAL A 5 -20.12 -22.59 6.76
N ALA A 6 -21.06 -22.38 7.69
CA ALA A 6 -21.96 -21.25 7.61
C ALA A 6 -21.18 -20.01 8.03
N PHE A 7 -20.81 -19.18 7.07
CA PHE A 7 -20.63 -17.76 7.33
C PHE A 7 -21.95 -17.30 7.95
N GLY A 8 -21.98 -17.06 9.27
CA GLY A 8 -23.14 -16.44 9.90
C GLY A 8 -23.36 -15.11 9.18
N GLY A 9 -24.44 -14.91 8.44
CA GLY A 9 -25.82 -15.10 8.91
C GLY A 9 -26.29 -13.86 9.68
N GLY A 10 -25.45 -12.84 9.85
CA GLY A 10 -25.82 -11.56 10.46
C GLY A 10 -26.34 -10.58 9.41
N SER A 11 -27.48 -9.98 9.68
CA SER A 11 -27.96 -8.74 9.06
C SER A 11 -27.26 -7.54 9.70
N ASP A 12 -25.95 -7.63 9.89
CA ASP A 12 -25.22 -6.67 10.69
C ASP A 12 -25.09 -5.38 9.88
N ALA A 13 -25.61 -4.28 10.43
CA ALA A 13 -25.43 -2.97 9.83
C ALA A 13 -23.96 -2.56 9.94
N MET A 14 -23.49 -1.64 9.09
CA MET A 14 -22.14 -1.06 9.25
C MET A 14 -21.88 -0.50 10.66
N GLN A 15 -22.94 -0.17 11.42
CA GLN A 15 -22.87 0.28 12.81
C GLN A 15 -22.51 -0.84 13.82
N ASP A 16 -22.65 -2.11 13.45
CA ASP A 16 -22.26 -3.27 14.27
C ASP A 16 -20.79 -3.69 14.04
N LEU A 17 -20.12 -3.04 13.08
CA LEU A 17 -18.71 -3.23 12.74
C LEU A 17 -17.78 -2.15 13.33
N VAL A 18 -18.34 -1.13 14.00
CA VAL A 18 -17.55 -0.10 14.69
C VAL A 18 -17.28 -0.47 16.15
N PRO A 19 -16.27 0.15 16.81
CA PRO A 19 -16.04 -0.02 18.24
C PRO A 19 -17.33 0.19 19.06
N GLY A 20 -17.74 -0.83 19.81
CA GLY A 20 -19.00 -0.85 20.57
C GLY A 20 -20.17 -1.59 19.89
N GLY A 21 -19.98 -2.13 18.68
CA GLY A 21 -20.93 -3.00 17.99
C GLY A 21 -20.98 -4.43 18.56
N GLY A 22 -22.10 -5.12 18.38
CA GLY A 22 -22.40 -6.41 19.03
C GLY A 22 -21.75 -7.66 18.43
N THR A 23 -20.77 -7.51 17.53
CA THR A 23 -20.20 -8.64 16.77
C THR A 23 -18.98 -9.26 17.44
N ALA A 24 -18.78 -10.57 17.22
CA ALA A 24 -17.59 -11.29 17.69
C ALA A 24 -16.27 -10.79 17.07
N LEU A 25 -16.32 -9.99 15.99
CA LEU A 25 -15.14 -9.37 15.42
C LEU A 25 -14.62 -8.21 16.31
N ALA A 26 -15.49 -7.55 17.08
CA ALA A 26 -15.13 -6.51 18.04
C ALA A 26 -14.35 -7.02 19.27
N MET A 27 -14.25 -8.34 19.48
CA MET A 27 -13.34 -8.90 20.50
C MET A 27 -11.91 -9.06 19.98
N TYR A 28 -11.74 -9.19 18.65
CA TYR A 28 -10.43 -9.28 17.99
C TYR A 28 -9.93 -7.92 17.52
N VAL A 29 -10.86 -7.00 17.25
CA VAL A 29 -10.62 -5.59 16.96
C VAL A 29 -10.98 -4.85 18.23
N GLY A 30 -10.01 -4.58 19.11
CA GLY A 30 -10.26 -3.78 20.32
C GLY A 30 -10.94 -2.44 20.01
N ALA A 31 -11.33 -1.68 21.04
CA ALA A 31 -12.04 -0.39 20.90
C ALA A 31 -11.35 0.65 19.98
N GLU A 32 -10.12 0.36 19.54
CA GLU A 32 -9.26 1.20 18.72
C GLU A 32 -9.19 0.79 17.23
N GLY A 33 -9.98 -0.18 16.75
CA GLY A 33 -9.91 -0.58 15.33
C GLY A 33 -8.60 -1.31 14.97
N ILE A 34 -8.43 -1.65 13.68
CA ILE A 34 -7.21 -2.30 13.14
C ILE A 34 -6.02 -1.33 12.99
N VAL A 35 -6.22 -0.03 13.24
CA VAL A 35 -5.17 0.98 13.37
C VAL A 35 -5.46 1.85 14.59
N GLN A 36 -4.57 1.83 15.59
CA GLN A 36 -4.76 2.58 16.83
C GLN A 36 -4.86 4.08 16.52
N TRP A 37 -5.97 4.72 16.90
CA TRP A 37 -6.35 6.08 16.46
C TRP A 37 -5.32 7.16 16.81
N SER A 38 -4.47 6.93 17.80
CA SER A 38 -3.42 7.86 18.22
C SER A 38 -2.22 7.95 17.26
N ASN A 39 -1.99 6.93 16.42
CA ASN A 39 -0.83 6.91 15.52
C ASN A 39 -1.15 7.56 14.16
N LEU A 40 -2.43 7.69 13.78
CA LEU A 40 -2.78 8.23 12.45
C LEU A 40 -2.31 9.67 12.21
N SER A 41 -2.23 10.49 13.26
CA SER A 41 -1.69 11.86 13.18
C SER A 41 -0.16 11.91 13.07
N ALA A 42 0.51 10.77 13.27
CA ALA A 42 1.95 10.60 13.19
C ALA A 42 2.36 9.70 12.01
N MET A 43 1.40 9.30 11.17
CA MET A 43 1.73 8.49 9.99
C MET A 43 2.30 9.38 8.89
N PRO A 44 3.45 9.02 8.31
CA PRO A 44 3.94 9.70 7.12
C PRO A 44 3.08 9.35 5.90
N VAL A 45 3.06 10.25 4.92
CA VAL A 45 2.29 10.12 3.69
C VAL A 45 3.20 10.31 2.48
N ALA A 46 3.00 9.49 1.46
CA ALA A 46 3.62 9.66 0.15
C ALA A 46 2.58 10.19 -0.85
N THR A 47 2.91 11.28 -1.57
CA THR A 47 2.08 11.84 -2.64
C THR A 47 2.86 11.93 -3.95
N ASN A 48 2.17 12.23 -5.06
CA ASN A 48 2.78 12.40 -6.39
C ASN A 48 3.65 11.20 -6.84
N VAL A 49 3.23 9.99 -6.47
CA VAL A 49 3.95 8.75 -6.82
C VAL A 49 3.89 8.52 -8.33
N SER A 50 5.04 8.54 -8.99
CA SER A 50 5.16 8.41 -10.44
C SER A 50 6.43 7.64 -10.84
N VAL A 51 6.43 7.07 -12.05
CA VAL A 51 7.60 6.39 -12.62
C VAL A 51 8.24 7.30 -13.67
N THR A 52 9.56 7.46 -13.61
CA THR A 52 10.36 8.17 -14.60
C THR A 52 11.39 7.23 -15.23
N PRO A 53 11.63 7.33 -16.55
CA PRO A 53 10.94 8.18 -17.53
C PRO A 53 9.49 7.73 -17.80
N ALA A 54 8.64 8.63 -18.31
CA ALA A 54 7.22 8.35 -18.59
C ALA A 54 6.98 7.46 -19.83
N SER A 55 8.04 7.18 -20.60
CA SER A 55 8.03 6.24 -21.72
C SER A 55 9.40 5.55 -21.77
N PRO A 56 9.65 4.60 -20.87
CA PRO A 56 10.92 3.90 -20.78
C PRO A 56 11.06 2.88 -21.91
N GLY A 57 12.27 2.76 -22.44
CA GLY A 57 12.69 1.58 -23.19
C GLY A 57 13.02 0.41 -22.27
N VAL A 58 13.26 -0.75 -22.86
CA VAL A 58 13.57 -2.01 -22.14
C VAL A 58 14.82 -1.94 -21.26
N ASP A 59 15.79 -1.08 -21.61
CA ASP A 59 17.07 -0.93 -20.91
C ASP A 59 17.14 0.39 -20.11
N ASP A 60 16.06 1.16 -20.06
CA ASP A 60 16.05 2.45 -19.35
C ASP A 60 16.05 2.25 -17.83
N ALA A 61 16.84 3.08 -17.15
CA ALA A 61 16.85 3.10 -15.69
C ALA A 61 15.56 3.75 -15.17
N LEU A 62 14.71 2.94 -14.56
CA LEU A 62 13.47 3.41 -13.93
C LEU A 62 13.72 3.98 -12.54
N THR A 63 13.08 5.11 -12.25
CA THR A 63 13.08 5.73 -10.93
C THR A 63 11.63 5.95 -10.48
N CYS A 64 11.34 5.61 -9.21
CA CYS A 64 10.03 5.91 -8.61
C CYS A 64 10.16 7.23 -7.86
N MET A 65 9.49 8.25 -8.38
CA MET A 65 9.44 9.58 -7.79
C MET A 65 8.23 9.69 -6.87
N TYR A 66 8.39 10.33 -5.72
CA TYR A 66 7.30 10.63 -4.80
C TYR A 66 7.70 11.79 -3.87
N ASP A 67 6.70 12.47 -3.33
CA ASP A 67 6.88 13.47 -2.27
C ASP A 67 6.55 12.82 -0.92
N PHE A 68 7.48 12.91 0.02
CA PHE A 68 7.31 12.41 1.38
C PHE A 68 6.91 13.55 2.31
N VAL A 69 5.86 13.33 3.10
CA VAL A 69 5.40 14.28 4.12
C VAL A 69 5.25 13.53 5.43
N ASP A 70 6.03 13.95 6.42
CA ASP A 70 5.92 13.47 7.79
C ASP A 70 5.43 14.59 8.71
N PRO A 71 4.40 14.36 9.57
CA PRO A 71 3.88 15.40 10.43
C PRO A 71 4.79 15.76 11.62
N GLN A 72 5.79 14.94 11.95
CA GLN A 72 6.76 15.19 13.03
C GLN A 72 8.06 15.83 12.51
N GLY A 73 8.30 15.76 11.19
CA GLY A 73 9.52 16.23 10.54
C GLY A 73 10.64 15.19 10.55
N ASP A 74 10.30 13.91 10.75
CA ASP A 74 11.24 12.80 10.71
C ASP A 74 11.69 12.48 9.27
N ALA A 75 12.83 11.79 9.15
CA ALA A 75 13.46 11.52 7.85
C ALA A 75 12.76 10.37 7.09
N ASP A 76 12.80 10.45 5.76
CA ASP A 76 12.21 9.42 4.90
C ASP A 76 12.98 8.08 4.99
N ALA A 77 12.28 7.03 5.42
CA ALA A 77 12.70 5.63 5.44
C ALA A 77 11.76 4.73 4.62
N SER A 78 11.10 5.30 3.61
CA SER A 78 10.11 4.63 2.76
C SER A 78 10.68 3.45 1.97
N THR A 79 9.81 2.51 1.64
CA THR A 79 10.18 1.35 0.79
C THR A 79 9.41 1.34 -0.52
N VAL A 80 10.16 1.19 -1.62
CA VAL A 80 9.61 1.08 -2.98
C VAL A 80 9.44 -0.39 -3.37
N ARG A 81 8.37 -0.69 -4.10
CA ARG A 81 8.16 -1.97 -4.78
C ARG A 81 7.70 -1.75 -6.22
N TRP A 82 8.20 -2.56 -7.12
CA TRP A 82 7.92 -2.53 -8.55
C TRP A 82 7.01 -3.67 -8.96
N TYR A 83 6.19 -3.41 -9.98
CA TYR A 83 5.36 -4.42 -10.61
C TYR A 83 5.44 -4.28 -12.12
N VAL A 84 5.50 -5.43 -12.79
CA VAL A 84 5.47 -5.56 -14.25
C VAL A 84 4.22 -6.38 -14.58
N ASN A 85 3.33 -5.84 -15.40
CA ASN A 85 2.04 -6.46 -15.75
C ASN A 85 1.23 -6.90 -14.52
N ASN A 86 1.18 -6.04 -13.49
CA ASN A 86 0.57 -6.28 -12.17
C ASN A 86 1.20 -7.40 -11.33
N VAL A 87 2.33 -7.98 -11.75
CA VAL A 87 3.08 -8.97 -10.97
C VAL A 87 4.21 -8.28 -10.22
N SER A 88 4.36 -8.57 -8.93
CA SER A 88 5.46 -8.04 -8.10
C SER A 88 6.80 -8.47 -8.66
N ALA A 89 7.65 -7.51 -9.02
CA ALA A 89 8.94 -7.73 -9.65
C ALA A 89 10.14 -7.43 -8.72
N GLY A 90 9.88 -6.91 -7.51
CA GLY A 90 10.90 -6.69 -6.47
C GLY A 90 10.90 -5.26 -5.92
N SER A 91 11.96 -4.90 -5.21
CA SER A 91 12.21 -3.54 -4.69
C SER A 91 13.21 -2.75 -5.54
N ASP A 92 14.07 -3.45 -6.28
CA ASP A 92 15.15 -2.85 -7.06
C ASP A 92 14.75 -2.68 -8.52
N ALA A 93 14.73 -1.43 -8.99
CA ALA A 93 14.35 -1.10 -10.36
C ALA A 93 15.31 -1.71 -11.41
N SER A 94 16.60 -1.81 -11.07
CA SER A 94 17.63 -2.34 -11.98
C SER A 94 17.58 -3.87 -12.18
N ALA A 95 16.79 -4.57 -11.37
CA ALA A 95 16.59 -6.02 -11.50
C ALA A 95 15.36 -6.37 -12.34
N LEU A 96 14.65 -5.38 -12.86
CA LEU A 96 13.45 -5.58 -13.67
C LEU A 96 13.83 -6.16 -15.04
N THR A 97 13.09 -7.20 -15.44
CA THR A 97 13.13 -7.72 -16.81
C THR A 97 11.92 -7.16 -17.54
N LEU A 98 12.17 -6.30 -18.53
CA LEU A 98 11.14 -5.58 -19.27
C LEU A 98 11.13 -5.98 -20.75
N ALA A 99 9.94 -6.02 -21.33
CA ALA A 99 9.72 -6.18 -22.76
C ALA A 99 8.85 -5.03 -23.29
N PRO A 100 8.94 -4.70 -24.60
CA PRO A 100 8.09 -3.67 -25.20
C PRO A 100 6.61 -4.04 -25.04
N GLY A 101 5.81 -3.09 -24.56
CA GLY A 101 4.39 -3.28 -24.24
C GLY A 101 4.10 -3.68 -22.79
N ASP A 102 5.12 -3.92 -21.96
CA ASP A 102 4.90 -4.17 -20.54
C ASP A 102 4.36 -2.94 -19.81
N ALA A 103 3.41 -3.17 -18.89
CA ALA A 103 2.90 -2.14 -18.00
C ALA A 103 3.66 -2.17 -16.66
N VAL A 104 4.48 -1.16 -16.42
CA VAL A 104 5.25 -1.00 -15.20
C VAL A 104 4.54 -0.03 -14.25
N LYS A 105 4.53 -0.36 -12.95
CA LYS A 105 4.16 0.60 -11.89
C LYS A 105 5.10 0.46 -10.71
N CYS A 106 5.24 1.52 -9.93
CA CYS A 106 5.83 1.45 -8.61
C CYS A 106 4.77 1.66 -7.52
N SER A 107 5.11 1.24 -6.31
CA SER A 107 4.36 1.57 -5.10
C SER A 107 5.32 1.93 -3.99
N VAL A 108 4.94 2.93 -3.21
CA VAL A 108 5.72 3.44 -2.09
C VAL A 108 4.95 3.12 -0.82
N LEU A 109 5.62 2.50 0.16
CA LEU A 109 5.15 2.43 1.52
C LEU A 109 5.91 3.47 2.34
N PRO A 110 5.28 4.63 2.64
CA PRO A 110 5.91 5.67 3.42
C PRO A 110 6.26 5.17 4.82
N SER A 111 7.42 5.57 5.32
CA SER A 111 7.84 5.34 6.70
C SER A 111 8.84 6.40 7.13
N ASP A 112 8.77 6.80 8.39
CA ASP A 112 9.68 7.73 9.07
C ASP A 112 10.75 6.97 9.90
N GLY A 113 10.80 5.63 9.79
CA GLY A 113 11.64 4.73 10.57
C GLY A 113 11.02 4.25 11.90
N ILE A 114 9.88 4.81 12.30
CA ILE A 114 9.14 4.48 13.53
C ILE A 114 7.71 4.05 13.18
N ASN A 115 6.97 4.93 12.51
CA ASN A 115 5.61 4.80 12.04
C ASN A 115 5.57 4.46 10.53
N PRO A 116 4.85 3.40 10.14
CA PRO A 116 4.52 3.17 8.74
C PRO A 116 3.28 3.95 8.34
N GLY A 117 3.26 4.47 7.11
CA GLY A 117 2.08 5.03 6.47
C GLY A 117 1.32 4.00 5.63
N PHE A 118 0.46 4.48 4.73
CA PHE A 118 -0.30 3.62 3.80
C PHE A 118 0.39 3.51 2.44
N ARG A 119 0.40 2.32 1.86
CA ARG A 119 0.99 2.08 0.54
C ARG A 119 0.23 2.84 -0.55
N VAL A 120 0.94 3.62 -1.35
CA VAL A 120 0.42 4.36 -2.51
C VAL A 120 1.04 3.81 -3.79
N HIS A 121 0.25 3.70 -4.85
CA HIS A 121 0.67 3.20 -6.14
C HIS A 121 0.78 4.33 -7.16
N SER A 122 1.74 4.23 -8.08
CA SER A 122 1.78 5.08 -9.26
C SER A 122 0.74 4.64 -10.29
N ASP A 123 0.52 5.51 -11.28
CA ASP A 123 -0.08 5.11 -12.55
C ASP A 123 0.80 4.08 -13.28
N ASN A 124 0.19 3.37 -14.24
CA ASN A 124 0.90 2.45 -15.10
C ASN A 124 1.62 3.22 -16.21
N VAL A 125 2.89 2.87 -16.45
CA VAL A 125 3.71 3.36 -17.54
C VAL A 125 3.99 2.22 -18.51
N LEU A 126 3.80 2.45 -19.81
CA LEU A 126 4.06 1.45 -20.85
C LEU A 126 5.50 1.53 -21.32
N VAL A 127 6.16 0.38 -21.38
CA VAL A 127 7.49 0.24 -21.98
C VAL A 127 7.36 0.32 -23.50
N VAL A 128 8.16 1.18 -24.14
CA VAL A 128 8.17 1.42 -25.58
C VAL A 128 9.26 0.66 -26.32
#